data_AF-A0A2K4KZL6-F1
#
_entry.id   AF-A0A2K4KZL6-F1
#
_cell.length_a   1.000
_cell.length_b   1.000
_cell.length_c   1.000
_cell.angle_alpha   90.00
_cell.angle_beta   90.00
_cell.angle_gamma   90.00
#
_symmetry.space_group_name_H-M   'P 1'
#
loop_
_entity.id
_entity.type
_entity.pdbx_description
1 polymer ?
#
loop_
_entity_poly.entity_id
_entity_poly.type
_entity_poly.pdbx_seq_one_letter_code
_entity_poly.pdbx_strand_id
1 'polypeptide(L)'
;MATRTKTGGRQKGSLDAGQRKLITAGMAGDLLEVYERLGGVTWLLKFAKDNPAEFLRQGLSRLFPAPQKDDEPMGGTLNQKFNFNNISDREAACRIAFVLNSAVYGDPSISEDAPLVERVPDEPPRRMYQGVPWRAPADAPDIFPPDPERERWASELPLTPEQRRDNAAIRETREATIESYAGGTAEQGGSGLVERQSNSKPSGSELCRRLSRRGRDLL
;
A
#
# COMPACT_ATOMS: atom_id res chain seq x y z
N MET A 1 19.88 -14.39 -35.69
CA MET A 1 19.52 -13.64 -34.46
C MET A 1 18.29 -14.28 -33.85
N ALA A 2 18.43 -14.97 -32.72
CA ALA A 2 17.30 -15.65 -32.07
C ALA A 2 16.56 -14.67 -31.15
N THR A 3 15.31 -14.35 -31.48
CA THR A 3 14.46 -13.48 -30.67
C THR A 3 13.99 -14.23 -29.42
N ARG A 4 14.43 -13.77 -28.25
CA ARG A 4 14.01 -14.27 -26.93
C ARG A 4 12.49 -14.13 -26.78
N THR A 5 11.78 -15.26 -26.82
CA THR A 5 10.33 -15.33 -26.63
C THR A 5 9.96 -14.77 -25.25
N LYS A 6 9.08 -13.77 -25.21
CA LYS A 6 8.66 -13.08 -23.98
C LYS A 6 7.76 -14.01 -23.14
N THR A 7 8.34 -14.83 -22.26
CA THR A 7 7.62 -15.73 -21.34
C THR A 7 7.09 -15.01 -20.08
N GLY A 8 6.71 -13.74 -20.20
CA GLY A 8 6.30 -12.88 -19.09
C GLY A 8 4.80 -12.92 -18.75
N GLY A 9 3.99 -13.73 -19.44
CA GLY A 9 2.57 -13.89 -19.13
C GLY A 9 2.34 -14.91 -18.01
N ARG A 10 1.35 -14.66 -17.13
CA ARG A 10 0.86 -15.67 -16.18
C ARG A 10 0.46 -16.91 -16.99
N GLN A 11 1.17 -18.03 -16.82
CA GLN A 11 0.78 -19.28 -17.44
C GLN A 11 -0.62 -19.69 -16.95
N LYS A 12 -1.48 -20.12 -17.86
CA LYS A 12 -2.83 -20.60 -17.53
C LYS A 12 -2.70 -21.81 -16.60
N GLY A 13 -3.05 -21.64 -15.32
CA GLY A 13 -2.82 -22.61 -14.25
C GLY A 13 -1.78 -22.20 -13.19
N SER A 14 -1.15 -21.03 -13.32
CA SER A 14 -0.23 -20.54 -12.28
C SER A 14 -1.00 -20.28 -10.98
N LEU A 15 -0.57 -20.90 -9.89
CA LEU A 15 -1.14 -20.69 -8.56
C LEU A 15 -1.15 -19.21 -8.20
N ASP A 16 -2.31 -18.73 -7.74
CA ASP A 16 -2.42 -17.36 -7.29
C ASP A 16 -1.53 -17.11 -6.06
N ALA A 17 -1.18 -15.84 -5.81
CA ALA A 17 -0.29 -15.48 -4.72
C ALA A 17 -0.82 -15.96 -3.35
N GLY A 18 -2.15 -15.95 -3.14
CA GLY A 18 -2.77 -16.50 -1.94
C GLY A 18 -2.64 -18.02 -1.82
N GLN A 19 -2.87 -18.76 -2.91
CA GLN A 19 -2.74 -20.22 -2.94
C GLN A 19 -1.29 -20.66 -2.70
N ARG A 20 -0.32 -19.96 -3.28
CA ARG A 20 1.11 -20.22 -3.01
C ARG A 20 1.47 -20.03 -1.54
N LYS A 21 0.93 -19.01 -0.88
CA LYS A 21 1.13 -18.80 0.57
C LYS A 21 0.56 -19.95 1.39
N LEU A 22 -0.64 -20.44 1.05
CA LEU A 22 -1.25 -21.57 1.75
C LEU A 22 -0.44 -22.86 1.59
N ILE A 23 0.00 -23.17 0.37
CA ILE A 23 0.84 -24.35 0.11
C ILE A 23 2.18 -24.23 0.85
N THR A 24 2.80 -23.05 0.84
CA THR A 24 4.04 -22.78 1.58
C THR A 24 3.85 -22.95 3.09
N ALA A 25 2.72 -22.49 3.63
CA ALA A 25 2.39 -22.66 5.04
C ALA A 25 2.13 -24.14 5.41
N GLY A 26 1.45 -24.90 4.53
CA GLY A 26 1.26 -26.34 4.71
C GLY A 26 2.59 -27.09 4.74
N MET A 27 3.46 -26.85 3.75
CA MET A 27 4.81 -27.44 3.71
C MET A 27 5.65 -27.06 4.94
N ALA A 28 5.52 -25.83 5.44
CA ALA A 28 6.20 -25.43 6.66
C ALA A 28 5.70 -26.21 7.89
N GLY A 29 4.40 -26.50 7.97
CA GLY A 29 3.82 -27.37 9.00
C GLY A 29 4.35 -28.80 8.92
N ASP A 30 4.33 -29.40 7.73
CA ASP A 30 4.82 -30.77 7.51
C ASP A 30 6.31 -30.89 7.88
N LEU A 31 7.12 -29.89 7.53
CA LEU A 31 8.53 -29.84 7.90
C LEU A 31 8.73 -29.75 9.42
N LEU A 32 7.89 -28.99 10.13
CA LEU A 32 7.94 -28.90 11.59
C LEU A 32 7.54 -30.23 12.24
N GLU A 33 6.53 -30.92 11.70
CA GLU A 33 6.12 -32.24 12.20
C GLU A 33 7.24 -33.28 12.02
N VAL A 34 7.88 -33.30 10.85
CA VAL A 34 9.05 -34.18 10.61
C VAL A 34 10.18 -33.84 11.58
N TYR A 35 10.45 -32.56 11.80
CA TYR A 35 11.47 -32.12 12.76
C TYR A 35 11.15 -32.56 14.19
N GLU A 36 9.89 -32.46 14.62
CA GLU A 36 9.44 -32.94 15.93
C GLU A 36 9.63 -34.46 16.07
N ARG A 37 9.22 -35.24 15.05
CA ARG A 37 9.40 -36.70 15.02
C ARG A 37 10.87 -37.13 15.01
N LEU A 38 11.77 -36.33 14.44
CA LEU A 38 13.20 -36.59 14.46
C LEU A 38 13.84 -36.37 15.85
N GLY A 39 13.10 -35.79 16.81
CA GLY A 39 13.56 -35.48 18.16
C GLY A 39 13.71 -33.97 18.42
N GLY A 40 13.27 -33.14 17.48
CA GLY A 40 13.27 -31.69 17.58
C GLY A 40 14.64 -31.12 17.96
N VAL A 41 14.69 -30.42 19.09
CA VAL A 41 15.90 -29.74 19.57
C VAL A 41 17.03 -30.74 19.86
N THR A 42 16.72 -31.94 20.36
CA THR A 42 17.76 -32.92 20.70
C THR A 42 18.49 -33.43 19.46
N TRP A 43 17.74 -33.62 18.36
CA TRP A 43 18.30 -33.98 17.07
C TRP A 43 19.13 -32.84 16.49
N LEU A 44 18.65 -31.60 16.56
CA LEU A 44 19.39 -30.44 16.08
C LEU A 44 20.71 -30.25 16.82
N LEU A 45 20.72 -30.48 18.14
CA LEU A 45 21.94 -30.42 18.96
C LEU A 45 22.93 -31.52 18.58
N LYS A 46 22.44 -32.73 18.28
CA LYS A 46 23.29 -33.82 17.80
C LYS A 46 23.87 -33.48 16.42
N PHE A 47 23.02 -33.03 15.49
CA PHE A 47 23.43 -32.60 14.16
C PHE A 47 24.45 -31.46 14.20
N ALA A 48 24.28 -30.47 15.07
CA ALA A 48 25.22 -29.36 15.23
C ALA A 48 26.57 -29.82 15.79
N LYS A 49 26.60 -30.84 16.64
CA LYS A 49 27.83 -31.46 17.12
C LYS A 49 28.55 -32.24 16.01
N ASP A 50 27.78 -32.98 15.21
CA ASP A 50 28.33 -33.82 14.14
C ASP A 50 28.79 -32.97 12.93
N ASN A 51 28.10 -31.86 12.63
CA ASN A 51 28.32 -31.02 11.45
C ASN A 51 28.29 -29.50 11.78
N PRO A 52 29.27 -28.98 12.53
CA PRO A 52 29.25 -27.59 12.99
C PRO A 52 29.30 -26.57 11.84
N ALA A 53 30.06 -26.86 10.78
CA ALA A 53 30.22 -25.94 9.64
C ALA A 53 28.91 -25.73 8.87
N GLU A 54 28.12 -26.78 8.65
CA GLU A 54 26.85 -26.68 7.96
C GLU A 54 25.79 -26.01 8.83
N PHE A 55 25.78 -26.31 10.13
CA PHE A 55 24.89 -25.66 11.08
C PHE A 55 25.11 -24.14 11.13
N LEU A 56 26.37 -23.68 11.16
CA LEU A 56 26.71 -22.26 11.09
C LEU A 56 26.31 -21.64 9.73
N ARG A 57 26.66 -22.32 8.63
CA ARG A 57 26.43 -21.76 7.28
C ARG A 57 24.96 -21.71 6.89
N GLN A 58 24.14 -22.66 7.30
CA GLN A 58 22.73 -22.75 6.88
C GLN A 58 21.74 -22.34 7.97
N GLY A 59 22.02 -22.70 9.23
CA GLY A 59 21.17 -22.36 10.37
C GLY A 59 21.35 -20.91 10.78
N LEU A 60 22.59 -20.53 11.12
CA LEU A 60 22.86 -19.19 11.65
C LEU A 60 22.79 -18.09 10.57
N SER A 61 23.15 -18.36 9.32
CA SER A 61 23.08 -17.34 8.25
C SER A 61 21.66 -16.85 7.93
N ARG A 62 20.63 -17.64 8.28
CA ARG A 62 19.23 -17.24 8.13
C ARG A 62 18.64 -16.61 9.39
N LEU A 63 19.19 -16.94 10.56
CA LEU A 63 18.75 -16.42 11.86
C LEU A 63 19.37 -15.06 12.17
N PHE A 64 20.63 -14.86 11.80
CA PHE A 64 21.26 -13.55 11.89
C PHE A 64 20.96 -12.78 10.60
N PRO A 65 20.45 -11.53 10.70
CA PRO A 65 20.44 -10.66 9.53
C PRO A 65 21.87 -10.61 8.99
N ALA A 66 22.01 -10.70 7.66
CA ALA A 66 23.32 -10.54 7.04
C ALA A 66 23.95 -9.28 7.63
N PRO A 67 25.23 -9.34 8.07
CA PRO A 67 25.90 -8.16 8.61
C PRO A 67 25.64 -7.03 7.63
N GLN A 68 25.03 -5.94 8.12
CA GLN A 68 24.84 -4.74 7.33
C GLN A 68 26.24 -4.42 6.81
N LYS A 69 26.44 -4.57 5.50
CA LYS A 69 27.71 -4.18 4.90
C LYS A 69 27.87 -2.73 5.31
N ASP A 70 28.97 -2.39 5.99
CA ASP A 70 29.28 -1.02 6.34
C ASP A 70 29.06 -0.20 5.07
N ASP A 71 28.03 0.66 5.10
CA ASP A 71 27.56 1.35 3.91
C ASP A 71 28.74 2.17 3.37
N GLU A 72 29.29 1.73 2.23
CA GLU A 72 30.05 2.64 1.37
C GLU A 72 29.14 3.85 1.11
N PRO A 73 29.61 5.08 1.36
CA PRO A 73 28.78 6.27 1.29
C PRO A 73 28.54 6.68 -0.17
N MET A 74 28.10 5.77 -1.04
CA MET A 74 27.60 6.03 -2.39
C MET A 74 27.31 4.69 -3.07
N GLY A 75 26.05 4.43 -3.43
CA GLY A 75 25.75 3.38 -4.41
C GLY A 75 25.24 2.06 -3.85
N GLY A 76 24.38 2.12 -2.81
CA GLY A 76 23.48 1.01 -2.50
C GLY A 76 22.79 0.54 -3.77
N THR A 77 23.16 -0.64 -4.26
CA THR A 77 22.62 -1.29 -5.45
C THR A 77 21.10 -1.37 -5.34
N LEU A 78 20.44 -0.40 -5.98
CA LEU A 78 19.00 -0.24 -6.02
C LEU A 78 18.45 -1.39 -6.88
N ASN A 79 18.20 -2.54 -6.26
CA ASN A 79 17.48 -3.67 -6.85
C ASN A 79 15.98 -3.34 -7.02
N GLN A 80 15.65 -2.11 -7.44
CA GLN A 80 14.32 -1.77 -7.89
C GLN A 80 14.16 -2.34 -9.29
N LYS A 81 13.40 -3.45 -9.39
CA LYS A 81 12.87 -3.91 -10.66
C LYS A 81 11.91 -2.84 -11.20
N PHE A 82 12.44 -1.88 -11.95
CA PHE A 82 11.64 -0.83 -12.59
C PHE A 82 10.77 -1.47 -13.66
N ASN A 83 9.45 -1.44 -13.44
CA ASN A 83 8.48 -1.87 -14.43
C ASN A 83 8.20 -0.72 -15.40
N PHE A 84 9.00 -0.62 -16.47
CA PHE A 84 8.90 0.43 -17.49
C PHE A 84 7.55 0.51 -18.20
N ASN A 85 6.71 -0.55 -18.12
CA ASN A 85 5.43 -0.58 -18.84
C ASN A 85 4.33 0.29 -18.19
N ASN A 86 4.51 0.74 -16.95
CA ASN A 86 3.48 1.49 -16.21
C ASN A 86 3.89 2.94 -15.86
N ILE A 87 5.03 3.41 -16.37
CA ILE A 87 5.50 4.77 -16.09
C ILE A 87 4.95 5.70 -17.17
N SER A 88 4.34 6.81 -16.75
CA SER A 88 3.95 7.86 -17.69
C SER A 88 5.18 8.57 -18.26
N ASP A 89 5.12 9.04 -19.50
CA ASP A 89 6.26 9.72 -20.15
C ASP A 89 6.77 10.90 -19.31
N ARG A 90 5.88 11.57 -18.59
CA ARG A 90 6.22 12.65 -17.66
C ARG A 90 7.08 12.15 -16.50
N GLU A 91 6.72 11.04 -15.87
CA GLU A 91 7.49 10.47 -14.78
C GLU A 91 8.85 9.93 -15.26
N ALA A 92 8.90 9.35 -16.46
CA ALA A 92 10.15 8.97 -17.09
C ALA A 92 11.06 10.18 -17.31
N ALA A 93 10.51 11.28 -17.86
CA ALA A 93 11.24 12.52 -18.08
C ALA A 93 11.75 13.14 -16.76
N CYS A 94 10.93 13.16 -15.70
CA CYS A 94 11.35 13.67 -14.39
C CYS A 94 12.51 12.85 -13.79
N ARG A 95 12.49 11.52 -13.96
CA ARG A 95 13.58 10.66 -13.47
C ARG A 95 14.85 10.84 -14.28
N ILE A 96 14.75 10.95 -15.61
CA ILE A 96 15.89 11.23 -16.47
C ILE A 96 16.49 12.59 -16.10
N ALA A 97 15.66 13.62 -15.92
CA ALA A 97 16.11 14.94 -15.47
C ALA A 97 16.80 14.90 -14.11
N PHE A 98 16.25 14.13 -13.15
CA PHE A 98 16.88 13.94 -11.84
C PHE A 98 18.25 13.25 -11.95
N VAL A 99 18.35 12.17 -12.74
CA VAL A 99 19.62 11.45 -12.95
C VAL A 99 20.65 12.35 -13.63
N LEU A 100 20.26 13.09 -14.67
CA LEU A 100 21.14 14.04 -15.34
C LEU A 100 21.62 15.13 -14.37
N ASN A 101 20.73 15.67 -13.55
CA ASN A 101 21.09 16.67 -12.54
C ASN A 101 22.05 16.08 -11.49
N SER A 102 21.81 14.85 -11.03
CA SER A 102 22.69 14.18 -10.07
C SER A 102 24.09 13.92 -10.64
N ALA A 103 24.19 13.62 -11.94
CA ALA A 103 25.47 13.44 -12.62
C ALA A 103 26.26 14.74 -12.69
N VAL A 104 25.59 15.87 -12.96
CA VAL A 104 26.22 17.21 -12.96
C VAL A 104 26.78 17.57 -11.58
N TYR A 105 26.10 17.22 -10.50
CA TYR A 105 26.63 17.46 -9.14
C TYR A 105 27.74 16.49 -8.72
N GLY A 106 27.77 15.28 -9.28
CA GLY A 106 28.76 14.26 -8.95
C GLY A 106 30.11 14.47 -9.62
N ASP A 107 30.14 15.12 -10.78
CA ASP A 107 31.35 15.39 -11.54
C ASP A 107 31.42 16.87 -11.96
N PRO A 108 32.18 17.71 -11.23
CA PRO A 108 32.26 19.14 -11.52
C PRO A 108 32.90 19.44 -12.88
N SER A 109 33.63 18.51 -13.49
CA SER A 109 34.21 18.69 -14.83
C SER A 109 33.15 18.80 -15.93
N ILE A 110 31.97 18.21 -15.73
CA ILE A 110 30.85 18.28 -16.68
C ILE A 110 30.25 19.69 -16.72
N SER A 111 30.41 20.48 -15.65
CA SER A 111 29.86 21.84 -15.57
C SER A 111 30.71 22.88 -16.29
N GLU A 112 31.98 22.59 -16.63
CA GLU A 112 32.90 23.58 -17.20
C GLU A 112 32.73 23.76 -18.73
N ASP A 113 32.24 22.74 -19.43
CA ASP A 113 32.04 22.76 -20.89
C ASP A 113 30.62 23.14 -21.34
N ALA A 114 29.69 23.36 -20.39
CA ALA A 114 28.36 23.84 -20.74
C ALA A 114 28.47 25.30 -21.20
N PRO A 115 28.00 25.67 -22.42
CA PRO A 115 27.98 27.05 -22.84
C PRO A 115 27.19 27.84 -21.80
N LEU A 116 27.83 28.85 -21.21
CA LEU A 116 27.18 29.75 -20.27
C LEU A 116 26.02 30.42 -21.01
N VAL A 117 24.82 29.85 -20.90
CA VAL A 117 23.62 30.49 -21.39
C VAL A 117 23.43 31.68 -20.48
N GLU A 118 23.93 32.84 -20.92
CA GLU A 118 23.66 34.13 -20.30
C GLU A 118 22.14 34.29 -20.33
N ARG A 119 21.50 33.95 -19.20
CA ARG A 119 20.09 34.20 -19.01
C ARG A 119 19.96 35.71 -18.92
N VAL A 120 19.67 36.34 -20.06
CA VAL A 120 19.10 37.68 -20.08
C VAL A 120 17.89 37.60 -19.14
N PRO A 121 17.87 38.37 -18.03
CA PRO A 121 16.71 38.35 -17.15
C PRO A 121 15.51 38.76 -17.99
N ASP A 122 14.53 37.87 -18.13
CA ASP A 122 13.23 38.25 -18.68
C ASP A 122 12.76 39.47 -17.88
N GLU A 123 12.41 40.54 -18.60
CA GLU A 123 11.92 41.78 -18.01
C GLU A 123 10.86 41.42 -16.97
N PRO A 124 10.99 41.85 -15.70
CA PRO A 124 10.11 41.41 -14.63
C PRO A 124 8.66 41.66 -15.08
N PRO A 125 7.75 40.68 -14.94
CA PRO A 125 6.39 40.84 -15.43
C PRO A 125 5.80 42.09 -14.79
N ARG A 126 5.50 43.11 -15.61
CA ARG A 126 4.94 44.41 -15.19
C ARG A 126 3.54 44.33 -14.58
N ARG A 127 3.06 43.13 -14.25
CA ARG A 127 1.82 42.95 -13.49
C ARG A 127 2.17 42.98 -12.02
N MET A 128 2.14 44.19 -11.45
CA MET A 128 1.92 44.34 -10.02
C MET A 128 0.66 43.53 -9.69
N TYR A 129 0.83 42.39 -9.02
CA TYR A 129 -0.28 41.69 -8.40
C TYR A 129 -0.94 42.69 -7.45
N GLN A 130 -2.07 43.26 -7.87
CA GLN A 130 -3.02 43.83 -6.92
C GLN A 130 -3.48 42.64 -6.09
N GLY A 131 -2.88 42.48 -4.91
CA GLY A 131 -3.24 41.39 -4.00
C GLY A 131 -4.74 41.38 -3.84
N VAL A 132 -5.37 40.23 -4.12
CA VAL A 132 -6.78 40.04 -3.81
C VAL A 132 -6.89 40.33 -2.31
N PRO A 133 -7.71 41.32 -1.88
CA PRO A 133 -7.82 41.64 -0.47
C PRO A 133 -8.30 40.38 0.23
N TRP A 134 -7.52 39.92 1.20
CA TRP A 134 -7.89 38.77 2.00
C TRP A 134 -9.26 39.04 2.62
N ARG A 135 -10.21 38.14 2.37
CA ARG A 135 -11.50 38.11 3.07
C ARG A 135 -11.48 36.93 4.03
N ALA A 136 -11.86 37.19 5.28
CA ALA A 136 -12.10 36.11 6.23
C ALA A 136 -13.14 35.15 5.62
N PRO A 137 -12.95 33.83 5.75
CA PRO A 137 -14.00 32.86 5.46
C PRO A 137 -15.26 33.29 6.23
N ALA A 138 -16.40 33.41 5.54
CA ALA A 138 -17.66 33.65 6.23
C ALA A 138 -17.92 32.42 7.13
N ASP A 139 -18.08 32.64 8.43
CA ASP A 139 -18.23 31.58 9.45
C ASP A 139 -19.52 30.74 9.29
N ALA A 140 -20.40 31.09 8.35
CA ALA A 140 -21.57 30.30 8.02
C ALA A 140 -21.41 29.74 6.60
N PRO A 141 -21.48 28.40 6.40
CA PRO A 141 -21.77 27.89 5.06
C PRO A 141 -23.10 28.54 4.61
N ASP A 142 -23.17 29.01 3.36
CA ASP A 142 -24.42 29.48 2.77
C ASP A 142 -25.42 28.32 2.75
N ILE A 143 -26.22 28.19 3.81
CA ILE A 143 -27.37 27.29 3.86
C ILE A 143 -28.45 27.99 3.04
N PHE A 144 -28.39 27.79 1.72
CA PHE A 144 -29.48 28.19 0.86
C PHE A 144 -30.76 27.46 1.30
N PRO A 145 -31.90 28.16 1.38
CA PRO A 145 -33.17 27.50 1.66
C PRO A 145 -33.41 26.38 0.64
N PRO A 146 -34.02 25.25 1.05
CA PRO A 146 -34.24 24.12 0.16
C PRO A 146 -35.08 24.58 -1.04
N ASP A 147 -34.51 24.40 -2.23
CA ASP A 147 -35.18 24.74 -3.49
C ASP A 147 -36.33 23.74 -3.73
N PRO A 148 -37.59 24.19 -3.81
CA PRO A 148 -38.75 23.30 -3.98
C PRO A 148 -38.71 22.53 -5.30
N GLU A 149 -38.02 23.02 -6.33
CA GLU A 149 -37.84 22.28 -7.59
C GLU A 149 -36.91 21.07 -7.40
N ARG A 150 -35.88 21.23 -6.55
CA ARG A 150 -34.92 20.18 -6.23
C ARG A 150 -35.56 19.04 -5.43
N GLU A 151 -36.50 19.35 -4.54
CA GLU A 151 -37.27 18.35 -3.79
C GLU A 151 -38.21 17.53 -4.70
N ARG A 152 -38.85 18.18 -5.67
CA ARG A 152 -39.70 17.50 -6.68
C ARG A 152 -38.86 16.56 -7.53
N TRP A 153 -37.72 17.02 -8.03
CA TRP A 153 -36.79 16.19 -8.79
C TRP A 153 -36.28 14.98 -7.98
N ALA A 154 -35.97 15.18 -6.69
CA ALA A 154 -35.56 14.10 -5.79
C ALA A 154 -36.65 13.03 -5.60
N SER A 155 -37.93 13.43 -5.63
CA SER A 155 -39.08 12.52 -5.48
C SER A 155 -39.42 11.71 -6.74
N GLU A 156 -39.07 12.22 -7.92
CA GLU A 156 -39.34 11.58 -9.22
C GLU A 156 -38.27 10.56 -9.62
N LEU A 157 -37.13 10.52 -8.91
CA LEU A 157 -36.05 9.57 -9.16
C LEU A 157 -36.55 8.11 -8.93
N PRO A 158 -36.37 7.20 -9.91
CA PRO A 158 -36.77 5.80 -9.79
C PRO A 158 -35.77 5.03 -8.91
N LEU A 159 -35.77 5.35 -7.61
CA LEU A 159 -34.95 4.68 -6.60
C LEU A 159 -35.65 3.42 -6.13
N THR A 160 -34.88 2.35 -5.93
CA THR A 160 -35.38 1.14 -5.27
C THR A 160 -35.73 1.45 -3.80
N PRO A 161 -36.61 0.64 -3.15
CA PRO A 161 -36.95 0.85 -1.74
C PRO A 161 -35.72 0.87 -0.81
N GLU A 162 -34.71 0.07 -1.11
CA GLU A 162 -33.43 0.05 -0.37
C GLU A 162 -32.66 1.37 -0.55
N GLN A 163 -32.52 1.85 -1.79
CA GLN A 163 -31.85 3.12 -2.07
C GLN A 163 -32.57 4.33 -1.48
N ARG A 164 -33.91 4.29 -1.37
CA ARG A 164 -34.68 5.33 -0.67
C ARG A 164 -34.39 5.36 0.82
N ARG A 165 -34.25 4.19 1.45
CA ARG A 165 -33.89 4.06 2.86
C ARG A 165 -32.48 4.59 3.12
N ASP A 166 -31.53 4.24 2.26
CA ASP A 166 -30.14 4.70 2.37
C ASP A 166 -30.03 6.22 2.16
N ASN A 167 -30.74 6.77 1.16
CA ASN A 167 -30.77 8.22 0.94
C ASN A 167 -31.45 8.97 2.09
N ALA A 168 -32.46 8.40 2.74
CA ALA A 168 -33.08 8.99 3.92
C ALA A 168 -32.08 9.08 5.08
N ALA A 169 -31.28 8.04 5.31
CA ALA A 169 -30.22 8.05 6.33
C ALA A 169 -29.09 9.04 6.01
N ILE A 170 -28.72 9.18 4.74
CA ILE A 170 -27.73 10.18 4.30
C ILE A 170 -28.26 11.60 4.52
N ARG A 171 -29.55 11.86 4.26
CA ARG A 171 -30.16 13.16 4.49
C ARG A 171 -30.20 13.49 5.98
N GLU A 172 -30.65 12.54 6.80
CA GLU A 172 -30.69 12.66 8.26
C GLU A 172 -29.32 12.98 8.85
N THR A 173 -28.26 12.28 8.41
CA THR A 173 -26.88 12.53 8.88
C THR A 173 -26.30 13.86 8.39
N ARG A 174 -26.66 14.32 7.19
CA ARG A 174 -26.14 15.57 6.63
C ARG A 174 -26.83 16.82 7.18
N GLU A 175 -28.12 16.70 7.52
CA GLU A 175 -28.93 17.79 8.07
C GLU A 175 -28.93 17.80 9.60
N ALA A 176 -28.31 16.82 10.25
CA ALA A 176 -28.20 16.78 11.70
C ALA A 176 -27.36 17.95 12.21
N THR A 177 -27.93 18.75 13.10
CA THR A 177 -27.20 19.69 13.93
C THR A 177 -26.71 18.98 15.19
N ILE A 178 -25.81 19.62 15.95
CA ILE A 178 -25.34 19.09 17.24
C ILE A 178 -26.53 18.76 18.18
N GLU A 179 -27.64 19.48 18.07
CA GLU A 179 -28.85 19.28 18.88
C GLU A 179 -29.74 18.13 18.39
N SER A 180 -29.71 17.81 17.09
CA SER A 180 -30.55 16.77 16.49
C SER A 180 -29.80 15.48 16.13
N TYR A 181 -28.52 15.38 16.49
CA TYR A 181 -27.68 14.22 16.20
C TYR A 181 -28.05 13.02 17.10
N ALA A 182 -28.84 12.09 16.57
CA ALA A 182 -29.18 10.82 17.21
C ALA A 182 -28.10 9.74 16.96
N GLY A 183 -26.83 10.11 17.08
CA GLY A 183 -25.69 9.21 16.86
C GLY A 183 -25.83 7.89 17.61
N GLY A 184 -25.46 6.78 16.95
CA GLY A 184 -25.51 5.47 17.57
C GLY A 184 -24.57 5.40 18.78
N THR A 185 -24.92 4.56 19.77
CA THR A 185 -24.12 4.35 21.00
C THR A 185 -22.64 4.04 20.75
N ALA A 186 -22.30 3.47 19.59
CA ALA A 186 -20.92 3.20 19.17
C ALA A 186 -20.08 4.46 18.84
N GLU A 187 -20.72 5.59 18.53
CA GLU A 187 -20.05 6.83 18.11
C GLU A 187 -19.86 7.82 19.27
N GLN A 188 -20.63 7.67 20.35
CA GLN A 188 -20.58 8.54 21.54
C GLN A 188 -19.57 8.07 22.60
N GLY A 189 -18.59 7.25 22.22
CA GLY A 189 -17.54 6.76 23.14
C GLY A 189 -18.04 5.82 24.25
N GLY A 190 -19.29 5.35 24.17
CA GLY A 190 -19.82 4.30 25.01
C GLY A 190 -19.39 2.94 24.49
N SER A 191 -18.57 2.22 25.26
CA SER A 191 -18.12 0.86 25.01
C SER A 191 -19.27 -0.07 24.58
N GLY A 192 -19.44 -0.24 23.27
CA GLY A 192 -20.28 -1.24 22.65
C GLY A 192 -19.61 -1.67 21.36
N LEU A 193 -18.88 -2.79 21.41
CA LEU A 193 -18.24 -3.45 20.27
C LEU A 193 -19.31 -3.82 19.23
N VAL A 194 -19.60 -2.91 18.29
CA VAL A 194 -20.30 -3.24 17.05
C VAL A 194 -19.24 -3.70 16.06
N GLU A 195 -19.13 -5.01 15.92
CA GLU A 195 -18.25 -5.68 14.96
C GLU A 195 -18.65 -5.28 13.54
N ARG A 196 -17.86 -4.38 12.92
CA ARG A 196 -18.00 -4.05 11.49
C ARG A 196 -17.75 -5.33 10.68
N GLN A 197 -18.81 -5.88 10.07
CA GLN A 197 -18.68 -6.88 9.01
C GLN A 197 -18.00 -6.23 7.80
N SER A 198 -16.68 -6.18 7.81
CA SER A 198 -15.92 -5.81 6.62
C SER A 198 -16.03 -6.94 5.60
N ASN A 199 -16.54 -6.63 4.41
CA ASN A 199 -16.44 -7.49 3.21
C ASN A 199 -14.99 -7.57 2.70
N SER A 200 -14.03 -7.60 3.60
CA SER A 200 -12.62 -7.86 3.31
C SER A 200 -12.47 -9.32 2.92
N LYS A 201 -11.88 -9.59 1.75
CA LYS A 201 -11.48 -10.95 1.40
C LYS A 201 -10.54 -11.45 2.50
N PRO A 202 -10.81 -12.62 3.10
CA PRO A 202 -10.09 -13.05 4.27
C PRO A 202 -8.60 -13.14 3.96
N SER A 203 -7.80 -12.55 4.85
CA SER A 203 -6.35 -12.57 4.70
C SER A 203 -5.83 -14.00 4.80
N GLY A 204 -4.64 -14.28 4.26
CA GLY A 204 -4.07 -15.63 4.30
C GLY A 204 -3.96 -16.21 5.72
N SER A 205 -3.73 -15.36 6.73
CA SER A 205 -3.70 -15.75 8.14
C SER A 205 -5.09 -16.09 8.70
N GLU A 206 -6.15 -15.41 8.23
CA GLU A 206 -7.55 -15.70 8.60
C GLU A 206 -8.02 -17.04 8.01
N LEU A 207 -7.62 -17.35 6.78
CA LEU A 207 -7.88 -18.65 6.15
C LEU A 207 -7.18 -19.79 6.91
N CYS A 208 -5.91 -19.62 7.28
CA CYS A 208 -5.17 -20.61 8.08
C CYS A 208 -5.83 -20.86 9.45
N ARG A 209 -6.27 -19.80 10.17
CA ARG A 209 -7.00 -19.95 11.44
C ARG A 209 -8.33 -20.68 11.27
N ARG A 210 -9.05 -20.43 10.17
CA ARG A 210 -10.32 -21.12 9.87
C ARG A 210 -10.11 -22.62 9.61
N LEU A 211 -9.06 -23.00 8.90
CA LEU A 211 -8.72 -24.41 8.65
C LEU A 211 -8.27 -25.13 9.91
N SER A 212 -7.45 -24.49 10.75
CA SER A 212 -6.97 -25.06 12.02
C SER A 212 -8.09 -25.34 13.02
N ARG A 213 -9.16 -24.52 13.05
CA ARG A 213 -10.31 -24.74 13.94
C ARG A 213 -11.20 -25.91 13.51
N ARG A 214 -11.31 -26.18 12.21
CA ARG A 214 -12.15 -27.27 11.68
C ARG A 214 -11.62 -28.69 11.98
N GLY A 215 -10.34 -28.81 12.35
CA GLY A 215 -9.73 -30.10 12.71
C GLY A 215 -9.91 -30.51 14.17
N ARG A 216 -10.46 -29.65 15.04
CA ARG A 216 -10.54 -29.89 16.49
C ARG A 216 -11.89 -30.47 16.95
N ASP A 217 -12.90 -30.46 16.08
CA ASP A 217 -14.24 -31.00 16.37
C ASP A 217 -14.44 -32.44 15.85
N LEU A 218 -13.37 -33.09 15.36
CA LEU A 218 -13.38 -34.47 14.85
C LEU A 218 -12.57 -35.45 15.71
N LEU A 219 -12.30 -35.10 16.97
CA LEU A 219 -11.70 -35.97 17.98
C LEU A 219 -12.58 -36.05 19.22
#